data_AF-A0A7C5SI51-F1
#
_entry.id   AF-A0A7C5SI51-F1
#
_cell.length_a   1.000
_cell.length_b   1.000
_cell.length_c   1.000
_cell.angle_alpha   90.00
_cell.angle_beta   90.00
_cell.angle_gamma   90.00
#
_symmetry.space_group_name_H-M   'P 1'
#
loop_
_entity.id
_entity.type
_entity.pdbx_description
1 polymer ?
#
loop_
_entity_poly.entity_id
_entity_poly.type
_entity_poly.pdbx_seq_one_letter_code
_entity_poly.pdbx_strand_id
1 'polypeptide(L)'
;MRDLPRLCAQVQRGLPRHRRRPEGCPRGPRAARAALSARQKHLARRRRQRRGQPRPARRERKIRIQPRRRRRADRAGLPRRREGLLRTDERGGRAGDARTPRRGPPTPTSQTRGRIVNDTERRKRSARRCARRHLERLRPIRDDVSDAIIEHLKKSAEWRRSSTIMAYLATPTEVDLDGLWAPAPAPTVCAPRVDWDAGTMHPVPIKDPRTETVVRRHGVREPRADLPAIDPDRLDLVLVPGLAFDAAGGRLGRGGGFYDRFLPGASRAVRIGVCWSGQIVDAVPAEPHDVRVHMLVTEDGVVRCAAGEAG
;
A
#
# COMPACT_ATOMS: atom_id res chain seq x y z
N MET A 1 8.75 24.36 -13.90
CA MET A 1 7.80 23.25 -13.66
C MET A 1 7.46 22.61 -14.99
N ARG A 2 7.76 21.32 -15.17
CA ARG A 2 7.40 20.57 -16.37
C ARG A 2 5.86 20.39 -16.41
N ASP A 3 5.26 20.38 -17.59
CA ASP A 3 3.81 20.16 -17.76
C ASP A 3 3.49 18.68 -17.54
N LEU A 4 3.31 18.29 -16.26
CA LEU A 4 3.10 16.91 -15.81
C LEU A 4 2.00 16.16 -16.60
N PRO A 5 0.83 16.76 -16.91
CA PRO A 5 -0.14 16.16 -17.81
C PRO A 5 0.40 15.80 -19.20
N ARG A 6 1.25 16.65 -19.79
CA ARG A 6 1.87 16.38 -21.10
C ARG A 6 2.88 15.25 -21.01
N LEU A 7 3.69 15.19 -19.95
CA LEU A 7 4.66 14.13 -19.73
C LEU A 7 3.97 12.78 -19.50
N CYS A 8 2.95 12.72 -18.65
CA CYS A 8 2.11 11.52 -18.47
C CYS A 8 1.50 11.09 -19.81
N ALA A 9 0.93 12.02 -20.58
CA ALA A 9 0.36 11.73 -21.89
C ALA A 9 1.40 11.25 -22.90
N GLN A 10 2.63 11.80 -22.91
CA GLN A 10 3.72 11.37 -23.80
C GLN A 10 4.20 9.96 -23.47
N VAL A 11 4.42 9.65 -22.18
CA VAL A 11 4.75 8.29 -21.72
C VAL A 11 3.65 7.29 -22.08
N GLN A 12 2.38 7.71 -21.98
CA GLN A 12 1.23 6.88 -22.38
C GLN A 12 1.04 6.77 -23.91
N ARG A 13 1.46 7.78 -24.70
CA ARG A 13 1.33 7.79 -26.17
C ARG A 13 2.45 7.03 -26.89
N GLY A 14 3.65 6.97 -26.30
CA GLY A 14 4.75 6.11 -26.77
C GLY A 14 4.52 4.61 -26.57
N LEU A 15 3.37 4.22 -26.01
CA LEU A 15 2.97 2.83 -25.88
C LEU A 15 2.61 2.26 -27.28
N PRO A 16 3.20 1.12 -27.70
CA PRO A 16 2.83 0.50 -28.97
C PRO A 16 1.33 0.24 -29.02
N ARG A 17 0.65 0.76 -30.06
CA ARG A 17 -0.74 0.41 -30.37
C ARG A 17 -0.75 -1.08 -30.75
N HIS A 18 -1.34 -1.90 -29.89
CA HIS A 18 -1.22 -3.36 -29.89
C HIS A 18 -1.30 -4.03 -31.28
N ARG A 19 -0.24 -4.76 -31.65
CA ARG A 19 -0.41 -6.10 -32.24
C ARG A 19 -0.69 -7.07 -31.06
N ARG A 20 -1.78 -7.84 -31.19
CA ARG A 20 -2.42 -8.81 -30.25
C ARG A 20 -1.93 -8.84 -28.79
N ARG A 21 -2.81 -8.45 -27.85
CA ARG A 21 -2.61 -8.56 -26.39
C ARG A 21 -2.54 -10.04 -25.96
N PRO A 22 -1.66 -10.42 -25.02
CA PRO A 22 -1.79 -11.69 -24.32
C PRO A 22 -3.08 -11.72 -23.49
N GLU A 23 -3.75 -12.88 -23.47
CA GLU A 23 -4.94 -13.12 -22.66
C GLU A 23 -4.66 -12.87 -21.16
N GLY A 24 -5.59 -12.20 -20.47
CA GLY A 24 -5.48 -11.89 -19.03
C GLY A 24 -4.84 -10.54 -18.67
N CYS A 25 -4.50 -9.70 -19.65
CA CYS A 25 -4.06 -8.32 -19.40
C CYS A 25 -5.28 -7.42 -19.09
N PRO A 26 -5.36 -6.78 -17.91
CA PRO A 26 -6.50 -5.96 -17.55
C PRO A 26 -6.71 -4.81 -18.55
N ARG A 27 -7.97 -4.57 -18.93
CA ARG A 27 -8.37 -3.43 -19.76
C ARG A 27 -8.43 -2.18 -18.86
N GLY A 28 -8.09 -1.03 -19.43
CA GLY A 28 -8.18 0.27 -18.74
C GLY A 28 -9.54 0.92 -19.07
N PRO A 29 -10.22 1.59 -18.14
CA PRO A 29 -11.62 1.98 -18.36
C PRO A 29 -11.77 3.11 -19.38
N ARG A 30 -12.68 2.93 -20.35
CA ARG A 30 -13.15 4.03 -21.22
C ARG A 30 -13.89 5.12 -20.41
N ALA A 31 -14.63 4.74 -19.36
CA ALA A 31 -15.44 5.64 -18.55
C ALA A 31 -14.63 6.44 -17.52
N ALA A 32 -13.63 5.83 -16.85
CA ALA A 32 -12.73 6.55 -15.95
C ALA A 32 -11.91 7.61 -16.71
N ARG A 33 -11.44 7.29 -17.93
CA ARG A 33 -10.81 8.26 -18.84
C ARG A 33 -11.74 9.43 -19.19
N ALA A 34 -13.05 9.20 -19.33
CA ALA A 34 -14.03 10.25 -19.65
C ALA A 34 -14.33 11.17 -18.46
N ALA A 35 -14.50 10.62 -17.26
CA ALA A 35 -14.70 11.40 -16.03
C ALA A 35 -13.44 12.22 -15.65
N LEU A 36 -12.26 11.63 -15.82
CA LEU A 36 -10.97 12.32 -15.66
C LEU A 36 -10.78 13.42 -16.72
N SER A 37 -11.16 13.17 -17.98
CA SER A 37 -11.11 14.16 -19.07
C SER A 37 -11.99 15.39 -18.82
N ALA A 38 -13.22 15.19 -18.34
CA ALA A 38 -14.15 16.29 -18.04
C ALA A 38 -13.62 17.18 -16.89
N ARG A 39 -13.03 16.56 -15.86
CA ARG A 39 -12.45 17.26 -14.71
C ARG A 39 -11.12 17.95 -15.03
N GLN A 40 -10.31 17.36 -15.92
CA GLN A 40 -9.06 17.97 -16.46
C GLN A 40 -9.34 19.27 -17.23
N LYS A 41 -10.42 19.33 -18.02
CA LYS A 41 -10.83 20.56 -18.73
C LYS A 41 -11.25 21.67 -17.75
N HIS A 42 -11.94 21.32 -16.66
CA HIS A 42 -12.36 22.28 -15.63
C HIS A 42 -11.17 22.82 -14.80
N LEU A 43 -10.23 21.95 -14.42
CA LEU A 43 -9.03 22.33 -13.66
C LEU A 43 -8.01 23.14 -14.48
N ALA A 44 -7.88 22.86 -15.79
CA ALA A 44 -7.05 23.65 -16.70
C ALA A 44 -7.56 25.10 -16.84
N ARG A 45 -8.89 25.31 -16.83
CA ARG A 45 -9.51 26.65 -16.81
C ARG A 45 -9.17 27.42 -15.53
N ARG A 46 -9.25 26.77 -14.35
CA ARG A 46 -8.89 27.37 -13.06
C ARG A 46 -7.39 27.68 -12.91
N ARG A 47 -6.50 26.90 -13.53
CA ARG A 47 -5.04 27.14 -13.49
C ARG A 47 -4.59 28.33 -14.34
N ARG A 48 -5.27 28.63 -15.45
CA ARG A 48 -5.02 29.86 -16.24
C ARG A 48 -5.28 31.13 -15.42
N GLN A 49 -6.26 31.08 -14.52
CA GLN A 49 -6.64 32.22 -13.66
C GLN A 49 -5.66 32.48 -12.49
N ARG A 50 -4.73 31.56 -12.17
CA ARG A 50 -3.84 31.66 -11.00
C ARG A 50 -2.36 31.93 -11.33
N ARG A 51 -1.98 32.15 -12.59
CA ARG A 51 -0.58 32.35 -13.04
C ARG A 51 0.06 33.71 -12.66
N GLY A 52 -0.48 34.45 -11.70
CA GLY A 52 -0.07 35.83 -11.40
C GLY A 52 0.73 36.08 -10.11
N GLN A 53 1.14 35.06 -9.32
CA GLN A 53 1.81 35.32 -8.04
C GLN A 53 3.08 34.47 -7.82
N PRO A 54 4.24 35.10 -7.50
CA PRO A 54 5.49 34.39 -7.20
C PRO A 54 5.56 33.86 -5.76
N ARG A 55 6.27 32.74 -5.55
CA ARG A 55 6.51 32.09 -4.24
C ARG A 55 7.87 32.49 -3.64
N PRO A 56 8.02 32.61 -2.31
CA PRO A 56 9.28 32.99 -1.67
C PRO A 56 10.25 31.79 -1.46
N ALA A 57 11.55 32.08 -1.46
CA ALA A 57 12.67 31.13 -1.41
C ALA A 57 12.99 30.59 -0.01
N ARG A 58 13.43 29.33 0.06
CA ARG A 58 13.85 28.61 1.29
C ARG A 58 15.30 28.98 1.68
N ARG A 59 15.53 29.30 2.96
CA ARG A 59 16.88 29.42 3.56
C ARG A 59 17.26 28.14 4.31
N GLU A 60 18.43 27.60 4.01
CA GLU A 60 19.04 26.47 4.73
C GLU A 60 19.76 26.95 5.99
N ARG A 61 19.67 26.21 7.11
CA ARG A 61 20.53 26.40 8.28
C ARG A 61 21.21 25.08 8.66
N LYS A 62 22.55 25.10 8.66
CA LYS A 62 23.44 24.04 9.16
C LYS A 62 23.39 23.99 10.69
N ILE A 63 23.24 22.81 11.28
CA ILE A 63 23.42 22.57 12.72
C ILE A 63 24.61 21.63 12.93
N ARG A 64 25.50 22.05 13.83
CA ARG A 64 26.77 21.43 14.23
C ARG A 64 26.51 20.54 15.46
N ILE A 65 26.82 19.25 15.39
CA ILE A 65 26.64 18.29 16.49
C ILE A 65 28.01 17.99 17.13
N GLN A 66 28.09 18.05 18.46
CA GLN A 66 29.24 17.58 19.24
C GLN A 66 28.94 16.24 19.92
N PRO A 67 29.94 15.35 20.12
CA PRO A 67 29.75 14.01 20.65
C PRO A 67 29.76 13.99 22.19
N ARG A 68 28.82 13.27 22.82
CA ARG A 68 28.85 12.96 24.26
C ARG A 68 29.14 11.49 24.54
N ARG A 69 29.92 11.30 25.60
CA ARG A 69 30.65 10.10 26.03
C ARG A 69 29.74 8.98 26.53
N ARG A 70 30.20 7.74 26.29
CA ARG A 70 29.63 6.47 26.78
C ARG A 70 29.85 6.30 28.29
N ARG A 71 28.86 5.78 29.00
CA ARG A 71 29.02 5.13 30.31
C ARG A 71 28.51 3.69 30.25
N ARG A 72 29.31 2.78 30.80
CA ARG A 72 29.05 1.36 31.06
C ARG A 72 28.33 1.19 32.41
N ALA A 73 27.52 0.14 32.51
CA ALA A 73 27.16 -0.68 33.68
C ALA A 73 25.85 -1.43 33.33
N ASP A 74 25.50 -2.62 33.80
CA ASP A 74 26.20 -3.74 34.43
C ASP A 74 25.27 -4.97 34.34
N ARG A 75 25.85 -6.16 34.54
CA ARG A 75 25.20 -7.47 34.53
C ARG A 75 24.43 -7.76 35.83
N ALA A 76 23.23 -8.32 35.70
CA ALA A 76 22.60 -9.31 36.60
C ALA A 76 21.42 -9.91 35.78
N GLY A 77 21.13 -11.20 35.68
CA GLY A 77 21.25 -12.32 36.59
C GLY A 77 19.86 -12.99 36.61
N LEU A 78 19.64 -14.03 35.80
CA LEU A 78 18.36 -14.77 35.72
C LEU A 78 18.59 -16.23 36.16
N PRO A 79 17.78 -16.78 37.08
CA PRO A 79 17.81 -18.21 37.39
C PRO A 79 16.94 -19.03 36.42
N ARG A 80 17.34 -20.29 36.25
CA ARG A 80 16.76 -21.30 35.38
C ARG A 80 15.77 -22.23 36.10
N ARG A 81 14.98 -22.93 35.25
CA ARG A 81 14.40 -24.31 35.36
C ARG A 81 13.09 -24.51 36.12
N ARG A 82 12.10 -25.08 35.41
CA ARG A 82 11.61 -26.50 35.42
C ARG A 82 10.49 -26.61 34.37
N GLU A 83 10.52 -27.48 33.35
CA GLU A 83 10.36 -28.95 33.29
C GLU A 83 9.03 -29.51 33.84
N GLY A 84 8.30 -30.22 32.97
CA GLY A 84 7.05 -30.99 33.16
C GLY A 84 6.15 -30.79 31.92
N LEU A 85 6.06 -31.63 30.89
CA LEU A 85 6.00 -33.09 30.68
C LEU A 85 4.66 -33.73 31.11
N LEU A 86 4.01 -34.36 30.12
CA LEU A 86 2.92 -35.37 30.14
C LEU A 86 1.51 -34.82 30.46
N ARG A 87 0.41 -35.33 29.90
CA ARG A 87 0.12 -36.40 28.94
C ARG A 87 -1.35 -36.26 28.51
N THR A 88 -1.63 -36.82 27.34
CA THR A 88 -2.88 -37.47 26.87
C THR A 88 -4.14 -37.39 27.73
N ASP A 89 -5.29 -37.12 27.11
CA ASP A 89 -6.29 -38.17 26.90
C ASP A 89 -7.33 -37.78 25.85
N GLU A 90 -7.30 -38.54 24.75
CA GLU A 90 -8.45 -38.77 23.88
C GLU A 90 -9.30 -39.88 24.49
N ARG A 91 -10.61 -39.67 24.60
CA ARG A 91 -11.64 -40.65 24.17
C ARG A 91 -13.06 -40.20 24.53
N GLY A 92 -13.94 -40.27 23.53
CA GLY A 92 -15.23 -40.95 23.65
C GLY A 92 -16.46 -40.07 23.84
N GLY A 93 -17.40 -40.15 22.88
CA GLY A 93 -18.77 -39.70 23.15
C GLY A 93 -19.69 -39.51 21.95
N ARG A 94 -20.06 -40.63 21.30
CA ARG A 94 -21.39 -41.00 20.79
C ARG A 94 -22.25 -40.04 19.90
N ALA A 95 -22.59 -40.63 18.77
CA ALA A 95 -23.77 -40.48 17.90
C ALA A 95 -25.04 -39.91 18.55
N GLY A 96 -25.69 -39.01 17.81
CA GLY A 96 -27.06 -38.57 18.04
C GLY A 96 -27.61 -37.74 16.87
N ASP A 97 -28.62 -38.30 16.20
CA ASP A 97 -29.74 -37.65 15.52
C ASP A 97 -29.50 -36.94 14.16
N ALA A 98 -29.79 -37.68 13.08
CA ALA A 98 -29.86 -37.18 11.71
C ALA A 98 -31.18 -36.43 11.48
N ARG A 99 -31.17 -35.10 11.58
CA ARG A 99 -32.17 -34.22 10.98
C ARG A 99 -31.67 -33.72 9.64
N THR A 100 -32.40 -34.07 8.58
CA THR A 100 -32.12 -33.66 7.20
C THR A 100 -32.21 -32.12 7.08
N PRO A 101 -31.13 -31.39 6.76
CA PRO A 101 -31.23 -29.96 6.49
C PRO A 101 -31.75 -29.75 5.07
N ARG A 102 -32.73 -28.85 4.95
CA ARG A 102 -33.22 -28.34 3.65
C ARG A 102 -32.03 -27.87 2.80
N ARG A 103 -31.92 -28.40 1.58
CA ARG A 103 -30.84 -28.08 0.63
C ARG A 103 -30.89 -26.60 0.26
N GLY A 104 -29.98 -25.82 0.82
CA GLY A 104 -29.57 -24.54 0.26
C GLY A 104 -28.85 -24.74 -1.09
N PRO A 105 -28.57 -23.66 -1.83
CA PRO A 105 -27.87 -23.74 -3.12
C PRO A 105 -26.53 -24.50 -2.96
N PRO A 106 -26.12 -25.30 -3.96
CA PRO A 106 -24.98 -26.19 -3.83
C PRO A 106 -23.71 -25.40 -3.49
N THR A 107 -23.12 -25.68 -2.33
CA THR A 107 -21.78 -25.21 -2.00
C THR A 107 -20.78 -25.88 -2.94
N PRO A 108 -19.88 -25.12 -3.58
CA PRO A 108 -18.93 -25.70 -4.52
C PRO A 108 -18.03 -26.71 -3.81
N THR A 109 -17.89 -27.90 -4.41
CA THR A 109 -17.07 -29.01 -3.92
C THR A 109 -15.60 -28.61 -3.79
N SER A 110 -14.83 -29.33 -2.96
CA SER A 110 -13.39 -29.06 -2.74
C SER A 110 -12.58 -29.03 -4.03
N GLN A 111 -12.91 -29.88 -5.00
CA GLN A 111 -12.27 -29.93 -6.32
C GLN A 111 -12.60 -28.68 -7.17
N THR A 112 -13.84 -28.21 -7.15
CA THR A 112 -14.25 -26.98 -7.85
C THR A 112 -13.62 -25.74 -7.21
N ARG A 113 -13.55 -25.68 -5.87
CA ARG A 113 -12.82 -24.63 -5.14
C ARG A 113 -11.33 -24.60 -5.50
N GLY A 114 -10.68 -25.76 -5.55
CA GLY A 114 -9.27 -25.87 -5.95
C GLY A 114 -8.99 -25.41 -7.39
N ARG A 115 -9.88 -25.74 -8.34
CA ARG A 115 -9.77 -25.27 -9.74
C ARG A 115 -9.95 -23.75 -9.88
N ILE A 116 -10.88 -23.15 -9.14
CA ILE A 116 -11.15 -21.69 -9.19
C ILE A 116 -9.99 -20.87 -8.59
N VAL A 117 -9.41 -21.34 -7.48
CA VAL A 117 -8.24 -20.69 -6.85
C VAL A 117 -7.04 -20.75 -7.80
N ASN A 118 -6.79 -21.90 -8.43
CA ASN A 118 -5.70 -22.04 -9.39
C ASN A 118 -5.84 -21.12 -10.62
N ASP A 119 -7.06 -20.90 -11.13
CA ASP A 119 -7.29 -19.95 -12.22
C ASP A 119 -7.11 -18.49 -11.76
N THR A 120 -7.58 -18.15 -10.56
CA THR A 120 -7.42 -16.79 -10.01
C THR A 120 -5.96 -16.42 -9.81
N GLU A 121 -5.15 -17.31 -9.22
CA GLU A 121 -3.71 -17.06 -9.07
C GLU A 121 -2.97 -17.02 -10.42
N ARG A 122 -3.40 -17.81 -11.41
CA ARG A 122 -2.89 -17.71 -12.79
C ARG A 122 -3.17 -16.33 -13.38
N ARG A 123 -4.40 -15.83 -13.23
CA ARG A 123 -4.80 -14.47 -13.67
C ARG A 123 -4.01 -13.40 -12.94
N LYS A 124 -3.86 -13.49 -11.61
CA LYS A 124 -3.04 -12.58 -10.80
C LYS A 124 -1.59 -12.59 -11.27
N ARG A 125 -0.99 -13.75 -11.55
CA ARG A 125 0.40 -13.86 -12.06
C ARG A 125 0.57 -13.14 -13.41
N SER A 126 -0.35 -13.34 -14.35
CA SER A 126 -0.34 -12.65 -15.65
C SER A 126 -0.51 -11.14 -15.50
N ALA A 127 -1.47 -10.71 -14.67
CA ALA A 127 -1.71 -9.30 -14.38
C ALA A 127 -0.48 -8.63 -13.73
N ARG A 128 0.18 -9.30 -12.76
CA ARG A 128 1.40 -8.82 -12.10
C ARG A 128 2.51 -8.57 -13.13
N ARG A 129 2.69 -9.49 -14.09
CA ARG A 129 3.69 -9.35 -15.18
C ARG A 129 3.40 -8.13 -16.06
N CYS A 130 2.15 -7.93 -16.45
CA CYS A 130 1.74 -6.79 -17.26
C CYS A 130 1.91 -5.46 -16.51
N ALA A 131 1.48 -5.41 -15.25
CA ALA A 131 1.56 -4.21 -14.42
C ALA A 131 3.02 -3.79 -14.17
N ARG A 132 3.92 -4.73 -13.84
CA ARG A 132 5.36 -4.42 -13.67
C ARG A 132 5.96 -3.78 -14.92
N ARG A 133 5.68 -4.32 -16.12
CA ARG A 133 6.14 -3.73 -17.39
C ARG A 133 5.59 -2.33 -17.63
N HIS A 134 4.37 -2.05 -17.16
CA HIS A 134 3.80 -0.71 -17.26
C HIS A 134 4.51 0.27 -16.32
N LEU A 135 4.75 -0.13 -15.06
CA LEU A 135 5.40 0.70 -14.05
C LEU A 135 6.84 1.08 -14.41
N GLU A 136 7.61 0.17 -15.01
CA GLU A 136 8.96 0.48 -15.49
C GLU A 136 8.98 1.68 -16.45
N ARG A 137 7.92 1.87 -17.25
CA ARG A 137 7.82 3.00 -18.18
C ARG A 137 7.46 4.32 -17.50
N LEU A 138 6.91 4.27 -16.29
CA LEU A 138 6.54 5.46 -15.50
C LEU A 138 7.72 5.99 -14.66
N ARG A 139 8.80 5.22 -14.51
CA ARG A 139 9.97 5.61 -13.72
C ARG A 139 10.55 6.99 -14.06
N PRO A 140 10.67 7.43 -15.33
CA PRO A 140 11.26 8.73 -15.65
C PRO A 140 10.49 9.94 -15.10
N ILE A 141 9.20 9.77 -14.78
CA ILE A 141 8.33 10.83 -14.24
C ILE A 141 7.96 10.58 -12.77
N ARG A 142 8.59 9.60 -12.12
CA ARG A 142 8.25 9.13 -10.78
C ARG A 142 8.25 10.26 -9.76
N ASP A 143 9.29 11.09 -9.74
CA ASP A 143 9.48 12.09 -8.69
C ASP A 143 8.42 13.20 -8.80
N ASP A 144 8.19 13.74 -10.01
CA ASP A 144 7.17 14.78 -10.25
C ASP A 144 5.75 14.30 -9.86
N VAL A 145 5.42 13.03 -10.16
CA VAL A 145 4.13 12.44 -9.77
C VAL A 145 4.07 12.20 -8.26
N SER A 146 5.17 11.73 -7.66
CA SER A 146 5.25 11.48 -6.23
C SER A 146 4.99 12.74 -5.42
N ASP A 147 5.58 13.87 -5.83
CA ASP A 147 5.34 15.17 -5.20
C ASP A 147 3.86 15.58 -5.27
N ALA A 148 3.22 15.40 -6.44
CA ALA A 148 1.80 15.71 -6.60
C ALA A 148 0.90 14.82 -5.71
N ILE A 149 1.21 13.53 -5.63
CA ILE A 149 0.50 12.58 -4.76
C ILE A 149 0.67 12.93 -3.28
N ILE A 150 1.89 13.24 -2.86
CA ILE A 150 2.21 13.69 -1.49
C ILE A 150 1.44 14.97 -1.16
N GLU A 151 1.37 15.93 -2.08
CA GLU A 151 0.57 17.14 -1.88
C GLU A 151 -0.93 16.84 -1.68
N HIS A 152 -1.50 15.94 -2.46
CA HIS A 152 -2.91 15.54 -2.33
C HIS A 152 -3.16 14.80 -1.02
N LEU A 153 -2.26 13.89 -0.63
CA LEU A 153 -2.30 13.20 0.66
C LEU A 153 -2.33 14.20 1.80
N LYS A 154 -1.35 15.12 1.88
CA LYS A 154 -1.24 16.10 2.97
C LYS A 154 -2.45 17.04 3.07
N LYS A 155 -3.16 17.30 1.96
CA LYS A 155 -4.38 18.13 1.92
C LYS A 155 -5.66 17.36 2.27
N SER A 156 -5.65 16.03 2.18
CA SER A 156 -6.81 15.18 2.48
C SER A 156 -7.30 15.34 3.92
N ALA A 157 -8.57 15.02 4.16
CA ALA A 157 -9.13 15.06 5.52
C ALA A 157 -8.57 13.92 6.37
N GLU A 158 -8.36 12.76 5.74
CA GLU A 158 -7.84 11.53 6.31
C GLU A 158 -6.43 11.74 6.87
N TRP A 159 -5.55 12.39 6.10
CA TRP A 159 -4.21 12.76 6.58
C TRP A 159 -4.29 13.74 7.76
N ARG A 160 -5.07 14.82 7.64
CA ARG A 160 -5.13 15.89 8.66
C ARG A 160 -5.75 15.44 9.98
N ARG A 161 -6.57 14.39 9.97
CA ARG A 161 -7.21 13.79 11.17
C ARG A 161 -6.38 12.68 11.80
N SER A 162 -5.40 12.15 11.07
CA SER A 162 -4.56 11.06 11.57
C SER A 162 -3.48 11.60 12.50
N SER A 163 -3.30 10.94 13.64
CA SER A 163 -2.17 11.16 14.55
C SER A 163 -1.02 10.22 14.21
N THR A 164 -1.33 8.99 13.80
CA THR A 164 -0.34 7.96 13.44
C THR A 164 -0.65 7.37 12.06
N ILE A 165 0.32 7.44 11.16
CA ILE A 165 0.19 6.99 9.77
C ILE A 165 1.25 5.94 9.48
N MET A 166 0.90 4.87 8.78
CA MET A 166 1.87 3.96 8.21
C MET A 166 2.07 4.25 6.72
N ALA A 167 3.30 4.54 6.33
CA ALA A 167 3.72 4.76 4.95
C ALA A 167 4.80 3.76 4.56
N TYR A 168 4.69 3.18 3.37
CA TYR A 168 5.68 2.24 2.87
C TYR A 168 6.96 2.97 2.44
N LEU A 169 8.08 2.27 2.51
CA LEU A 169 9.36 2.73 1.94
C LEU A 169 9.43 2.23 0.50
N ALA A 170 9.35 3.16 -0.45
CA ALA A 170 9.15 2.83 -1.86
C ALA A 170 10.30 2.02 -2.47
N THR A 171 9.94 1.01 -3.25
CA THR A 171 10.83 0.37 -4.23
C THR A 171 10.98 1.25 -5.48
N PRO A 172 11.92 0.95 -6.41
CA PRO A 172 12.15 1.79 -7.60
C PRO A 172 10.96 1.96 -8.56
N THR A 173 9.94 1.13 -8.44
CA THR A 173 8.74 1.12 -9.30
C THR A 173 7.48 1.57 -8.56
N GLU A 174 7.60 2.00 -7.31
CA GLU A 174 6.49 2.54 -6.51
C GLU A 174 6.57 4.06 -6.41
N VAL A 175 5.43 4.70 -6.13
CA VAL A 175 5.37 6.12 -5.84
C VAL A 175 6.29 6.40 -4.65
N ASP A 176 7.20 7.36 -4.79
CA ASP A 176 8.10 7.75 -3.71
C ASP A 176 7.31 8.49 -2.63
N LEU A 177 7.43 8.06 -1.38
CA LEU A 177 6.75 8.67 -0.26
C LEU A 177 7.72 9.30 0.74
N ASP A 178 9.02 9.33 0.45
CA ASP A 178 10.03 9.83 1.40
C ASP A 178 9.75 11.29 1.82
N GLY A 179 9.11 12.09 0.96
CA GLY A 179 8.68 13.47 1.28
C GLY A 179 7.55 13.58 2.32
N LEU A 180 6.98 12.46 2.79
CA LEU A 180 6.02 12.44 3.90
C LEU A 180 6.69 12.65 5.25
N TRP A 181 7.94 12.19 5.42
CA TRP A 181 8.71 12.36 6.64
C TRP A 181 9.28 13.77 6.70
N ALA A 182 8.46 14.69 7.21
CA ALA A 182 8.89 16.03 7.57
C ALA A 182 9.22 16.07 9.08
N PRO A 183 10.12 16.95 9.54
CA PRO A 183 10.44 17.13 10.96
C PRO A 183 9.30 17.77 11.79
N ALA A 184 8.06 17.66 11.33
CA ALA A 184 6.87 18.18 11.99
C ALA A 184 6.45 17.27 13.16
N PRO A 185 5.83 17.84 14.21
CA PRO A 185 5.44 17.07 15.40
C PRO A 185 4.30 16.06 15.13
N ALA A 186 3.49 16.26 14.08
CA ALA A 186 2.42 15.37 13.70
C ALA A 186 2.12 15.46 12.18
N PRO A 187 1.56 14.40 11.57
CA PRO A 187 1.36 13.07 12.14
C PRO A 187 2.68 12.30 12.36
N THR A 188 2.70 11.36 13.30
CA THR A 188 3.79 10.40 13.42
C THR A 188 3.73 9.43 12.24
N VAL A 189 4.81 9.37 11.44
CA VAL A 189 4.87 8.48 10.27
C VAL A 189 5.70 7.24 10.58
N CYS A 190 5.04 6.10 10.56
CA CYS A 190 5.63 4.78 10.72
C CYS A 190 6.00 4.18 9.37
N ALA A 191 7.07 3.39 9.35
CA ALA A 191 7.44 2.55 8.22
C ALA A 191 7.26 1.07 8.56
N PRO A 192 7.00 0.20 7.57
CA PRO A 192 6.92 -1.24 7.75
C PRO A 192 8.28 -1.86 8.02
N ARG A 193 8.42 -2.57 9.13
CA ARG A 193 9.47 -3.59 9.31
C ARG A 193 8.89 -4.97 9.04
N VAL A 194 9.58 -5.77 8.23
CA VAL A 194 9.06 -7.05 7.75
C VAL A 194 9.77 -8.19 8.47
N ASP A 195 8.97 -9.11 9.02
CA ASP A 195 9.48 -10.43 9.39
C ASP A 195 9.23 -11.37 8.20
N TRP A 196 10.31 -11.70 7.50
CA TRP A 196 10.24 -12.49 6.27
C TRP A 196 9.96 -13.97 6.52
N ASP A 197 10.29 -14.47 7.71
CA ASP A 197 10.12 -15.88 8.08
C ASP A 197 8.71 -16.11 8.62
N ALA A 198 8.22 -15.21 9.47
CA ALA A 198 6.84 -15.23 9.94
C ALA A 198 5.84 -14.69 8.92
N GLY A 199 6.31 -13.97 7.89
CA GLY A 199 5.45 -13.33 6.90
C GLY A 199 4.60 -12.18 7.46
N THR A 200 5.03 -11.57 8.57
CA THR A 200 4.33 -10.49 9.27
C THR A 200 4.98 -9.12 9.03
N MET A 201 4.29 -8.06 9.43
CA MET A 201 4.75 -6.68 9.27
C MET A 201 4.39 -5.87 10.51
N HIS A 202 5.33 -5.05 10.97
CA HIS A 202 5.18 -4.25 12.18
C HIS A 202 5.40 -2.76 11.86
N PRO A 203 4.51 -1.85 12.31
CA PRO A 203 4.70 -0.42 12.11
C PRO A 203 5.75 0.09 13.10
N VAL A 204 6.77 0.77 12.58
CA VAL A 204 7.86 1.35 13.38
C VAL A 204 7.89 2.86 13.13
N PRO A 205 7.65 3.70 14.15
CA PRO A 205 7.81 5.14 14.03
C PRO A 205 9.24 5.50 13.66
N ILE A 206 9.41 6.32 12.62
CA ILE A 206 10.73 6.85 12.23
C ILE A 206 10.60 8.35 11.96
N LYS A 207 11.67 9.10 12.20
CA LYS A 207 11.78 10.55 11.93
C LYS A 207 12.31 10.81 10.53
N ASP A 208 13.25 10.00 10.05
CA ASP A 208 13.87 10.17 8.75
C ASP A 208 14.17 8.83 8.05
N PRO A 209 13.51 8.53 6.91
CA PRO A 209 13.70 7.29 6.17
C PRO A 209 15.10 7.15 5.58
N ARG A 210 15.90 8.21 5.50
CA ARG A 210 17.27 8.17 4.96
C ARG A 210 18.30 7.72 5.99
N THR A 211 18.05 7.96 7.27
CA THR A 211 19.02 7.72 8.36
C THR A 211 18.59 6.60 9.30
N GLU A 212 17.30 6.31 9.39
CA GLU A 212 16.75 5.30 10.31
C GLU A 212 16.33 3.99 9.63
N THR A 213 16.67 3.82 8.35
CA THR A 213 16.38 2.60 7.59
C THR A 213 17.65 1.92 7.08
N VAL A 214 17.53 0.63 6.82
CA VAL A 214 18.56 -0.21 6.22
C VAL A 214 17.96 -0.98 5.04
N VAL A 215 18.74 -1.18 3.98
CA VAL A 215 18.33 -2.06 2.88
C VAL A 215 18.52 -3.50 3.32
N ARG A 216 17.45 -4.30 3.21
CA ARG A 216 17.43 -5.72 3.59
C ARG A 216 17.07 -6.60 2.38
N ARG A 217 16.47 -7.77 2.67
CA ARG A 217 16.10 -8.79 1.70
C ARG A 217 15.32 -8.16 0.53
N HIS A 218 15.63 -8.62 -0.69
CA HIS A 218 15.02 -8.14 -1.93
C HIS A 218 15.22 -6.63 -2.23
N GLY A 219 16.22 -5.99 -1.62
CA GLY A 219 16.52 -4.58 -1.86
C GLY A 219 15.48 -3.62 -1.26
N VAL A 220 14.66 -4.11 -0.32
CA VAL A 220 13.63 -3.32 0.36
C VAL A 220 14.26 -2.56 1.52
N ARG A 221 13.95 -1.27 1.65
CA ARG A 221 14.31 -0.47 2.82
C ARG A 221 13.36 -0.82 3.96
N GLU A 222 13.92 -1.04 5.13
CA GLU A 222 13.19 -1.33 6.35
C GLU A 222 13.76 -0.53 7.53
N PRO A 223 12.95 -0.13 8.52
CA PRO A 223 13.44 0.47 9.76
C PRO A 223 14.50 -0.40 10.42
N ARG A 224 15.47 0.26 11.07
CA ARG A 224 16.48 -0.45 11.87
C ARG A 224 15.84 -1.33 12.94
N ALA A 225 16.54 -2.40 13.34
CA ALA A 225 16.01 -3.41 14.25
C ALA A 225 15.86 -2.91 15.70
N ASP A 226 16.63 -1.91 16.11
CA ASP A 226 16.62 -1.34 17.46
C ASP A 226 15.47 -0.36 17.70
N LEU A 227 14.77 0.05 16.65
CA LEU A 227 13.62 0.95 16.77
C LEU A 227 12.38 0.17 17.22
N PRO A 228 11.63 0.64 18.23
CA PRO A 228 10.48 -0.08 18.75
C PRO A 228 9.32 -0.04 17.75
N ALA A 229 8.67 -1.19 17.54
CA ALA A 229 7.41 -1.23 16.82
C ALA A 229 6.25 -0.78 17.73
N ILE A 230 5.15 -0.37 17.11
CA ILE A 230 3.88 -0.12 17.80
C ILE A 230 2.83 -1.14 17.39
N ASP A 231 1.74 -1.21 18.14
CA ASP A 231 0.58 -2.01 17.79
C ASP A 231 -0.07 -1.49 16.49
N PRO A 232 -0.39 -2.35 15.50
CA PRO A 232 -1.13 -1.97 14.29
C PRO A 232 -2.45 -1.25 14.56
N ASP A 233 -3.15 -1.52 15.66
CA ASP A 233 -4.43 -0.90 15.99
C ASP A 233 -4.29 0.58 16.40
N ARG A 234 -3.06 1.05 16.67
CA ARG A 234 -2.76 2.47 16.91
C ARG A 234 -2.68 3.31 15.64
N LEU A 235 -2.80 2.70 14.46
CA LEU A 235 -2.75 3.39 13.18
C LEU A 235 -4.11 4.01 12.84
N ASP A 236 -4.11 5.29 12.48
CA ASP A 236 -5.30 5.98 11.99
C ASP A 236 -5.42 5.89 10.46
N LEU A 237 -4.28 5.71 9.77
CA LEU A 237 -4.19 5.66 8.33
C LEU A 237 -3.04 4.75 7.87
N VAL A 238 -3.31 3.90 6.88
CA VAL A 238 -2.31 3.07 6.20
C VAL A 238 -2.29 3.41 4.71
N LEU A 239 -1.11 3.80 4.23
CA LEU A 239 -0.83 3.99 2.81
C LEU A 239 -0.39 2.65 2.20
N VAL A 240 -1.19 2.13 1.28
CA VAL A 240 -1.05 0.77 0.75
C VAL A 240 -0.49 0.82 -0.68
N PRO A 241 0.69 0.21 -0.94
CA PRO A 241 1.25 0.11 -2.29
C PRO A 241 0.58 -1.03 -3.08
N GLY A 242 0.60 -0.92 -4.40
CA GLY A 242 0.08 -1.95 -5.30
C GLY A 242 0.62 -1.81 -6.71
N LEU A 243 0.51 -2.89 -7.49
CA LEU A 243 0.87 -2.90 -8.92
C LEU A 243 -0.30 -2.41 -9.78
N ALA A 244 -1.52 -2.67 -9.37
CA ALA A 244 -2.76 -2.19 -9.99
C ALA A 244 -3.86 -2.06 -8.94
N PHE A 245 -4.82 -1.19 -9.21
CA PHE A 245 -6.00 -0.96 -8.37
C PHE A 245 -7.26 -0.91 -9.24
N ASP A 246 -8.43 -1.15 -8.67
CA ASP A 246 -9.72 -0.90 -9.32
C ASP A 246 -10.59 0.07 -8.52
N ALA A 247 -11.69 0.52 -9.13
CA ALA A 247 -12.61 1.49 -8.52
C ALA A 247 -13.39 0.95 -7.30
N ALA A 248 -13.40 -0.38 -7.11
CA ALA A 248 -13.99 -1.03 -5.94
C ALA A 248 -12.99 -1.14 -4.77
N GLY A 249 -11.76 -0.67 -4.94
CA GLY A 249 -10.70 -0.78 -3.92
C GLY A 249 -9.96 -2.11 -3.94
N GLY A 250 -10.18 -2.94 -4.96
CA GLY A 250 -9.37 -4.11 -5.25
C GLY A 250 -7.92 -3.72 -5.55
N ARG A 251 -6.98 -4.57 -5.15
CA ARG A 251 -5.54 -4.28 -5.22
C ARG A 251 -4.76 -5.49 -5.68
N LEU A 252 -3.88 -5.29 -6.66
CA LEU A 252 -2.95 -6.32 -7.11
C LEU A 252 -1.60 -6.10 -6.44
N GLY A 253 -1.31 -6.87 -5.38
CA GLY A 253 -0.01 -6.83 -4.71
C GLY A 253 1.13 -7.50 -5.48
N ARG A 254 2.35 -7.42 -4.94
CA ARG A 254 3.55 -8.05 -5.53
C ARG A 254 3.58 -9.58 -5.43
N GLY A 255 2.76 -10.17 -4.55
CA GLY A 255 2.60 -11.61 -4.36
C GLY A 255 2.96 -12.16 -2.97
N GLY A 256 3.52 -11.33 -2.07
CA GLY A 256 3.91 -11.78 -0.73
C GLY A 256 2.78 -11.81 0.31
N GLY A 257 1.62 -11.19 0.04
CA GLY A 257 0.47 -11.18 0.95
C GLY A 257 0.67 -10.43 2.28
N PHE A 258 1.76 -9.68 2.45
CA PHE A 258 2.06 -8.97 3.71
C PHE A 258 0.95 -8.00 4.12
N TYR A 259 0.45 -7.19 3.18
CA TYR A 259 -0.64 -6.26 3.47
C TYR A 259 -1.96 -6.97 3.77
N ASP A 260 -2.27 -8.06 3.07
CA ASP A 260 -3.51 -8.82 3.29
C ASP A 260 -3.53 -9.48 4.68
N ARG A 261 -2.37 -9.89 5.20
CA ARG A 261 -2.22 -10.37 6.59
C ARG A 261 -2.16 -9.23 7.62
N PHE A 262 -1.62 -8.07 7.26
CA PHE A 262 -1.42 -6.95 8.16
C PHE A 262 -2.67 -6.10 8.41
N LEU A 263 -3.40 -5.77 7.33
CA LEU A 263 -4.53 -4.83 7.35
C LEU A 263 -5.70 -5.25 8.26
N PRO A 264 -5.96 -6.56 8.52
CA PRO A 264 -6.92 -6.97 9.55
C PRO A 264 -6.54 -6.53 10.96
N GLY A 265 -5.24 -6.46 11.29
CA GLY A 265 -4.75 -6.00 12.59
C GLY A 265 -4.79 -4.48 12.76
N ALA A 266 -4.73 -3.72 11.66
CA ALA A 266 -4.92 -2.27 11.65
C ALA A 266 -6.40 -1.91 11.37
N SER A 267 -7.31 -2.47 12.16
CA SER A 267 -8.75 -2.47 11.87
C SER A 267 -9.38 -1.06 11.86
N ARG A 268 -8.88 -0.18 12.73
CA ARG A 268 -9.32 1.22 12.88
C ARG A 268 -8.80 2.15 11.80
N ALA A 269 -7.77 1.73 11.06
CA ALA A 269 -7.07 2.60 10.14
C ALA A 269 -7.85 2.77 8.82
N VAL A 270 -7.92 4.01 8.34
CA VAL A 270 -8.32 4.27 6.95
C VAL A 270 -7.25 3.69 6.02
N ARG A 271 -7.67 3.01 4.95
CA ARG A 271 -6.75 2.37 3.99
C ARG A 271 -6.77 3.14 2.68
N ILE A 272 -5.66 3.77 2.31
CA ILE A 272 -5.54 4.52 1.05
C ILE A 272 -4.55 3.82 0.13
N GLY A 273 -5.02 3.37 -1.02
CA GLY A 273 -4.17 2.89 -2.11
C GLY A 273 -3.43 4.06 -2.75
N VAL A 274 -2.10 4.01 -2.76
CA VAL A 274 -1.26 5.03 -3.40
C VAL A 274 -0.84 4.54 -4.77
N CYS A 275 -1.25 5.24 -5.83
CA CYS A 275 -1.02 4.76 -7.19
C CYS A 275 -0.95 5.89 -8.22
N TRP A 276 -0.35 5.61 -9.37
CA TRP A 276 -0.53 6.45 -10.55
C TRP A 276 -1.94 6.26 -11.12
N SER A 277 -2.50 7.30 -11.75
CA SER A 277 -3.77 7.20 -12.50
C SER A 277 -3.75 6.04 -13.52
N GLY A 278 -2.59 5.76 -14.13
CA GLY A 278 -2.37 4.67 -15.08
C GLY A 278 -2.37 3.25 -14.48
N GLN A 279 -2.34 3.11 -13.15
CA GLN A 279 -2.46 1.83 -12.46
C GLN A 279 -3.91 1.41 -12.20
N ILE A 280 -4.87 2.31 -12.43
CA ILE A 280 -6.29 2.02 -12.23
C ILE A 280 -6.80 1.23 -13.44
N VAL A 281 -7.28 0.02 -13.18
CA VAL A 281 -7.80 -0.93 -14.18
C VAL A 281 -9.28 -1.18 -13.96
N ASP A 282 -9.93 -1.83 -14.94
CA ASP A 282 -11.36 -2.14 -14.85
C ASP A 282 -11.70 -3.05 -13.65
N ALA A 283 -10.90 -4.10 -13.45
CA ALA A 283 -11.06 -5.04 -12.35
C ALA A 283 -9.74 -5.72 -12.02
N VAL A 284 -9.44 -5.84 -10.73
CA VAL A 284 -8.35 -6.67 -10.24
C VAL A 284 -8.88 -8.06 -9.91
N PRO A 285 -8.21 -9.16 -10.35
CA PRO A 285 -8.54 -10.50 -9.87
C PRO A 285 -8.33 -10.55 -8.35
N ALA A 286 -9.38 -10.85 -7.61
CA ALA A 286 -9.40 -10.85 -6.15
C ALA A 286 -9.80 -12.23 -5.59
N GLU A 287 -9.29 -12.52 -4.40
CA GLU A 287 -9.59 -13.70 -3.59
C GLU A 287 -10.27 -13.27 -2.28
N PRO A 288 -10.97 -14.18 -1.56
CA PRO A 288 -11.70 -13.83 -0.35
C PRO A 288 -10.86 -13.21 0.77
N HIS A 289 -9.56 -13.48 0.79
CA HIS A 289 -8.63 -12.95 1.78
C HIS A 289 -7.98 -11.61 1.37
N ASP A 290 -8.19 -11.15 0.12
CA ASP A 290 -7.63 -9.87 -0.32
C ASP A 290 -8.41 -8.71 0.32
N VAL A 291 -7.69 -7.88 1.08
CA VAL A 291 -8.30 -6.74 1.78
C VAL A 291 -8.41 -5.54 0.84
N ARG A 292 -9.60 -4.94 0.72
CA ARG A 292 -9.82 -3.76 -0.11
C ARG A 292 -9.35 -2.47 0.58
N VAL A 293 -8.95 -1.50 -0.23
CA VAL A 293 -8.68 -0.13 0.24
C VAL A 293 -9.96 0.71 0.19
N HIS A 294 -10.08 1.67 1.11
CA HIS A 294 -11.26 2.54 1.19
C HIS A 294 -11.18 3.68 0.17
N MET A 295 -9.97 4.11 -0.18
CA MET A 295 -9.73 5.24 -1.07
C MET A 295 -8.50 5.02 -1.93
N LEU A 296 -8.40 5.76 -3.04
CA LEU A 296 -7.21 5.86 -3.88
C LEU A 296 -6.72 7.29 -3.90
N VAL A 297 -5.40 7.47 -3.90
CA VAL A 297 -4.76 8.74 -4.22
C VAL A 297 -3.89 8.59 -5.47
N THR A 298 -4.01 9.57 -6.35
CA THR A 298 -3.28 9.69 -7.62
C THR A 298 -2.78 11.11 -7.82
N GLU A 299 -1.99 11.35 -8.87
CA GLU A 299 -1.59 12.70 -9.28
C GLU A 299 -2.77 13.63 -9.60
N ASP A 300 -3.94 13.05 -9.94
CA ASP A 300 -5.17 13.77 -10.24
C ASP A 300 -6.00 14.11 -8.98
N GLY A 301 -5.68 13.49 -7.84
CA GLY A 301 -6.34 13.72 -6.56
C GLY A 301 -6.75 12.44 -5.83
N VAL A 302 -7.63 12.62 -4.83
CA VAL A 302 -8.15 11.57 -3.95
C VAL A 302 -9.55 11.15 -4.39
N VAL A 303 -9.83 9.84 -4.40
CA VAL A 303 -11.10 9.23 -4.80
C VAL A 303 -11.52 8.18 -3.78
N ARG A 304 -12.80 8.15 -3.39
CA ARG A 304 -13.37 7.08 -2.54
C ARG A 304 -13.75 5.87 -3.40
N CYS A 305 -13.45 4.68 -2.89
CA CYS A 305 -13.83 3.43 -3.55
C CYS A 305 -15.30 3.09 -3.26
N ALA A 306 -16.00 2.52 -4.25
CA ALA A 306 -17.44 2.22 -4.15
C ALA A 306 -17.80 1.21 -3.04
N ALA A 307 -16.85 0.36 -2.62
CA ALA A 307 -17.07 -0.64 -1.57
C ALA A 307 -16.69 -0.13 -0.16
N GLY A 308 -16.25 1.14 -0.04
CA GLY A 308 -15.80 1.73 1.23
C GLY A 308 -16.91 2.31 2.11
N GLU A 309 -18.18 2.10 1.78
CA GLU A 309 -19.34 2.55 2.59
C GLU A 309 -19.94 1.47 3.48
N ALA A 310 -19.36 0.27 3.55
CA ALA A 310 -19.81 -0.76 4.49
C ALA A 310 -18.99 -0.68 5.79
N GLY A 311 -19.52 0.05 6.78
CA GLY A 311 -19.03 0.07 8.17
C GLY A 311 -19.06 1.45 8.79
#